data_AF-A0A1F9H8F8-F1
#
_entry.id   AF-A0A1F9H8F8-F1
#
_cell.length_a   1.000
_cell.length_b   1.000
_cell.length_c   1.000
_cell.angle_alpha   90.00
_cell.angle_beta   90.00
_cell.angle_gamma   90.00
#
_symmetry.space_group_name_H-M   'P 1'
#
loop_
_entity.id
_entity.type
_entity.pdbx_description
1 polymer ?
#
loop_
_entity_poly.entity_id
_entity_poly.type
_entity_poly.pdbx_seq_one_letter_code
_entity_poly.pdbx_strand_id
1 'polypeptide(L)'
;MQKNKFLIFLIFLLMPFLAQASGVSGLNIEDFLKEKEEPITWETNPFVQQVNQVDVHELKLTAVVVGPGVEAALINGEIIRKGENIGVAKVLEVSRKWVMLQSDSGVFRLELK
;
A
#
# COMPACT_ATOMS: atom_id res chain seq x y z
N MET A 1 1.92 84.38 3.50
CA MET A 1 1.58 83.17 4.29
C MET A 1 1.72 81.92 3.41
N GLN A 2 2.95 81.41 3.26
CA GLN A 2 3.28 80.15 2.59
C GLN A 2 3.43 79.05 3.66
N LYS A 3 2.35 78.38 4.08
CA LYS A 3 2.46 77.29 5.08
C LYS A 3 1.78 75.97 4.70
N ASN A 4 1.06 75.91 3.56
CA ASN A 4 0.30 74.70 3.20
C ASN A 4 0.95 73.86 2.09
N LYS A 5 2.14 74.22 1.59
CA LYS A 5 2.85 73.46 0.55
C LYS A 5 3.77 72.37 1.10
N PHE A 6 4.05 72.36 2.40
CA PHE A 6 4.98 71.41 3.01
C PHE A 6 4.33 70.06 3.37
N LEU A 7 3.00 70.02 3.49
CA LEU A 7 2.27 68.81 3.89
C LEU A 7 2.09 67.79 2.76
N ILE A 8 2.14 68.23 1.49
CA ILE A 8 1.98 67.35 0.32
C ILE A 8 3.28 66.59 0.02
N PHE A 9 4.44 67.15 0.37
CA PHE A 9 5.73 66.54 0.11
C PHE A 9 6.05 65.34 1.03
N LEU A 10 5.38 65.25 2.19
CA LEU A 10 5.60 64.17 3.16
C LEU A 10 4.82 62.88 2.84
N ILE A 11 3.74 62.98 2.05
CA ILE A 11 2.91 61.81 1.67
C ILE A 11 3.54 61.02 0.51
N PHE A 12 4.36 61.66 -0.32
CA PHE A 12 5.12 60.98 -1.39
C PHE A 12 6.30 60.13 -0.89
N LEU A 13 6.68 60.27 0.40
CA LEU A 13 7.80 59.52 0.98
C LEU A 13 7.39 58.16 1.60
N LEU A 14 6.09 57.82 1.54
CA LEU A 14 5.51 56.62 2.17
C LEU A 14 4.72 55.74 1.21
N MET A 15 4.98 55.80 -0.10
CA MET A 15 4.46 54.78 -1.01
C MET A 15 5.39 53.56 -1.00
N PRO A 16 4.89 52.39 -0.57
CA PRO A 16 5.71 51.20 -0.42
C PRO A 16 6.12 50.71 -1.81
N PHE A 17 7.39 50.30 -1.92
CA PHE A 17 7.82 49.34 -2.92
C PHE A 17 6.98 48.07 -2.73
N LEU A 18 5.86 47.96 -3.45
CA LEU A 18 5.23 46.67 -3.69
C LEU A 18 6.14 45.92 -4.67
N ALA A 19 7.03 45.13 -4.09
CA ALA A 19 7.74 44.09 -4.80
C ALA A 19 6.73 43.13 -5.44
N GLN A 20 6.53 43.23 -6.75
CA GLN A 20 6.09 42.09 -7.54
C GLN A 20 7.33 41.51 -8.21
N ALA A 21 7.97 40.57 -7.51
CA ALA A 21 8.81 39.59 -8.17
C ALA A 21 7.89 38.70 -9.01
N SER A 22 7.72 39.04 -10.28
CA SER A 22 7.14 38.14 -11.28
C SER A 22 8.12 37.01 -11.58
N GLY A 23 8.30 36.12 -10.61
CA GLY A 23 8.90 34.82 -10.83
C GLY A 23 7.87 33.94 -11.53
N VAL A 24 7.92 33.87 -12.86
CA VAL A 24 7.19 32.85 -13.60
C VAL A 24 8.18 32.17 -14.54
N SER A 25 8.83 31.15 -14.01
CA SER A 25 9.46 30.10 -14.82
C SER A 25 8.37 29.52 -15.72
N GLY A 26 8.30 29.98 -16.96
CA GLY A 26 7.51 29.36 -18.02
C GLY A 26 8.15 28.04 -18.43
N LEU A 27 8.16 27.05 -17.53
CA LEU A 27 8.26 25.67 -17.96
C LEU A 27 6.91 25.32 -18.59
N ASN A 28 6.96 24.93 -19.87
CA ASN A 28 5.82 24.45 -20.64
C ASN A 28 5.37 23.09 -20.07
N ILE A 29 4.73 23.11 -18.90
CA ILE A 29 4.24 21.90 -18.20
C ILE A 29 2.97 21.37 -18.89
N GLU A 30 2.32 22.19 -19.72
CA GLU A 30 1.09 21.82 -20.41
C GLU A 30 1.28 20.66 -21.41
N ASP A 31 2.44 20.57 -22.06
CA ASP A 31 2.74 19.48 -22.99
C ASP A 31 3.17 18.19 -22.27
N PHE A 32 3.84 18.30 -21.13
CA PHE A 32 4.25 17.14 -20.32
C PHE A 32 3.05 16.47 -19.61
N LEU A 33 2.03 17.24 -19.23
CA LEU A 33 0.80 16.70 -18.64
C LEU A 33 -0.20 16.14 -19.67
N LYS A 34 0.03 16.37 -20.96
CA LYS A 34 -0.82 15.86 -22.06
C LYS A 34 -0.39 14.50 -22.59
N GLU A 35 0.76 13.99 -22.17
CA GLU A 35 1.19 12.64 -22.51
C GLU A 35 0.31 11.66 -21.75
N LYS A 36 -0.76 11.23 -22.42
CA LYS A 36 -1.69 10.22 -21.92
C LYS A 36 -0.87 8.95 -21.72
N GLU A 37 -0.60 8.61 -20.46
CA GLU A 37 0.07 7.37 -20.08
C GLU A 37 -0.68 6.21 -20.73
N GLU A 38 -0.15 5.68 -21.83
CA GLU A 38 -0.64 4.43 -22.38
C GLU A 38 -0.38 3.37 -21.31
N PRO A 39 -1.37 2.53 -20.98
CA PRO A 39 -1.19 1.51 -19.95
C PRO A 39 -0.05 0.60 -20.39
N ILE A 40 1.06 0.66 -19.66
CA ILE A 40 2.20 -0.23 -19.84
C ILE A 40 1.67 -1.66 -19.64
N THR A 41 1.50 -2.35 -20.77
CA THR A 41 1.03 -3.73 -20.76
C THR A 41 2.26 -4.59 -20.51
N TRP A 42 2.44 -5.01 -19.26
CA TRP A 42 3.50 -5.95 -18.93
C TRP A 42 3.28 -7.24 -19.72
N GLU A 43 4.12 -7.50 -20.72
CA GLU A 43 4.14 -8.78 -21.40
C GLU A 43 4.41 -9.88 -20.37
N THR A 44 3.66 -10.99 -20.45
CA THR A 44 3.75 -12.08 -19.49
C THR A 44 5.15 -12.69 -19.52
N ASN A 45 5.96 -12.38 -18.52
CA ASN A 45 7.33 -12.87 -18.42
C ASN A 45 7.34 -14.37 -18.09
N PRO A 46 7.85 -15.24 -19.00
CA PRO A 46 7.85 -16.69 -18.80
C PRO A 46 8.82 -17.18 -17.71
N PHE A 47 9.64 -16.28 -17.15
CA PHE A 47 10.59 -16.57 -16.07
C PHE A 47 10.05 -16.21 -14.68
N VAL A 48 8.90 -15.55 -14.60
CA VAL A 48 8.19 -15.36 -13.34
C VAL A 48 7.30 -16.58 -13.15
N GLN A 49 7.69 -17.46 -12.21
CA GLN A 49 6.83 -18.57 -11.80
C GLN A 49 5.51 -17.97 -11.32
N GLN A 50 4.43 -18.25 -12.07
CA GLN A 50 3.09 -17.94 -11.61
C GLN A 50 2.91 -18.72 -10.30
N VAL A 51 2.78 -17.99 -9.20
CA VAL A 51 2.55 -18.60 -7.90
C VAL A 51 1.19 -19.27 -8.02
N ASN A 52 1.18 -20.58 -8.23
CA ASN A 52 -0.04 -21.37 -8.30
C ASN A 52 -0.80 -21.08 -7.00
N GLN A 53 -1.91 -20.37 -7.11
CA GLN A 53 -2.78 -20.11 -5.98
C GLN A 53 -3.28 -21.47 -5.50
N VAL A 54 -2.72 -21.96 -4.40
CA VAL A 54 -3.12 -23.24 -3.83
C VAL A 54 -4.51 -23.05 -3.26
N ASP A 55 -5.47 -23.75 -3.83
CA ASP A 55 -6.84 -23.77 -3.33
C ASP A 55 -6.84 -24.39 -1.93
N VAL A 56 -7.66 -23.84 -1.03
CA VAL A 56 -7.86 -24.34 0.33
C VAL A 56 -8.27 -25.81 0.32
N HIS A 57 -8.96 -26.26 -0.72
CA HIS A 57 -9.37 -27.66 -0.90
C HIS A 57 -8.21 -28.63 -1.14
N GLU A 58 -7.05 -28.15 -1.61
CA GLU A 58 -5.86 -28.96 -1.87
C GLU A 58 -4.90 -29.00 -0.66
N LEU A 59 -5.20 -28.23 0.39
CA LEU A 59 -4.39 -28.23 1.60
C LEU A 59 -4.58 -29.54 2.36
N LYS A 60 -3.47 -30.10 2.84
CA LYS A 60 -3.43 -31.31 3.65
C LYS A 60 -2.67 -31.06 4.95
N LEU A 61 -3.41 -31.11 6.05
CA LEU A 61 -2.82 -31.06 7.38
C LEU A 61 -2.10 -32.38 7.67
N THR A 62 -0.79 -32.31 7.86
CA THR A 62 0.07 -33.48 8.06
C THR A 62 0.45 -33.66 9.53
N ALA A 63 0.67 -32.58 10.26
CA ALA A 63 0.98 -32.62 11.69
C ALA A 63 0.56 -31.33 12.38
N VAL A 64 0.37 -31.40 13.70
CA VAL A 64 0.13 -30.24 14.57
C VAL A 64 1.01 -30.37 15.81
N VAL A 65 1.68 -29.28 16.18
CA VAL A 65 2.43 -29.15 17.43
C VAL A 65 1.75 -28.10 18.29
N VAL A 66 1.23 -28.53 19.45
CA VAL A 66 0.60 -27.64 20.44
C VAL A 66 1.26 -27.88 21.79
N GLY A 67 1.86 -26.83 22.34
CA GLY A 67 2.49 -26.81 23.65
C GLY A 67 2.38 -25.44 24.33
N PRO A 68 2.92 -25.27 25.55
CA PRO A 68 2.89 -23.99 26.24
C PRO A 68 3.61 -22.91 25.42
N GLY A 69 2.85 -21.95 24.88
CA GLY A 69 3.37 -20.85 24.06
C GLY A 69 3.78 -21.22 22.62
N VAL A 70 3.49 -22.45 22.17
CA VAL A 70 3.83 -22.90 20.82
C VAL A 70 2.62 -23.56 20.16
N GLU A 71 2.17 -22.97 19.06
CA GLU A 71 1.09 -23.48 18.22
C GLU A 71 1.54 -23.40 16.76
N ALA A 72 1.77 -24.56 16.14
CA ALA A 72 2.19 -24.66 14.75
C ALA A 72 1.58 -25.89 14.07
N ALA A 73 1.36 -25.80 12.76
CA ALA A 73 0.83 -26.86 11.93
C ALA A 73 1.74 -27.09 10.72
N LEU A 74 1.89 -28.34 10.30
CA LEU A 74 2.54 -28.71 9.05
C LEU A 74 1.47 -28.94 7.99
N ILE A 75 1.34 -28.02 7.03
CA ILE A 75 0.38 -28.09 5.94
C ILE A 75 1.15 -28.12 4.62
N ASN A 76 0.91 -29.15 3.80
CA ASN A 76 1.61 -29.35 2.51
C ASN A 76 3.16 -29.25 2.59
N GLY A 77 3.74 -29.63 3.74
CA GLY A 77 5.19 -29.59 3.97
C GLY A 77 5.73 -28.26 4.50
N GLU A 78 4.87 -27.25 4.69
CA GLU A 78 5.24 -25.95 5.25
C GLU A 78 4.73 -25.82 6.70
N ILE A 79 5.56 -25.23 7.57
CA ILE A 79 5.22 -25.00 8.98
C ILE A 79 4.56 -23.63 9.08
N ILE A 80 3.29 -23.61 9.49
CA ILE A 80 2.48 -22.40 9.59
C ILE A 80 2.03 -22.18 11.05
N ARG A 81 1.90 -20.94 11.46
CA ARG A 81 1.41 -20.51 12.77
C ARG A 81 0.16 -19.65 12.67
N LYS A 82 -0.50 -19.45 13.81
CA LYS A 82 -1.63 -18.53 13.92
C LYS A 82 -1.25 -17.13 13.43
N GLY A 83 -2.06 -16.59 12.52
CA GLY A 83 -1.89 -15.27 11.93
C GLY A 83 -1.09 -15.25 10.62
N GLU A 84 -0.37 -16.32 10.28
CA GLU A 84 0.34 -16.46 9.01
C GLU A 84 -0.60 -16.84 7.87
N ASN A 85 -0.16 -16.65 6.63
CA ASN A 85 -0.91 -17.00 5.43
C ASN A 85 -0.32 -18.26 4.78
N ILE A 86 -1.20 -19.09 4.21
CA ILE A 86 -0.85 -20.22 3.36
C ILE A 86 -1.69 -20.15 2.08
N GLY A 87 -1.02 -19.95 0.93
CA GLY A 87 -1.71 -19.66 -0.32
C GLY A 87 -2.59 -18.40 -0.19
N VAL A 88 -3.90 -18.56 -0.44
CA VAL A 88 -4.91 -17.49 -0.34
C VAL A 88 -5.64 -17.45 1.01
N ALA A 89 -5.23 -18.28 1.98
CA ALA A 89 -5.90 -18.40 3.27
C ALA A 89 -5.02 -17.94 4.44
N LYS A 90 -5.64 -17.30 5.42
CA LYS A 90 -5.03 -16.92 6.70
C LYS A 90 -5.33 -17.95 7.78
N VAL A 91 -4.33 -18.33 8.56
CA VAL A 91 -4.50 -19.20 9.72
C VAL A 91 -5.10 -18.42 10.87
N LEU A 92 -6.32 -18.77 11.27
CA LEU A 92 -7.00 -18.15 12.41
C LEU A 92 -6.66 -18.82 13.73
N GLU A 93 -6.56 -20.15 13.73
CA GLU A 93 -6.35 -20.93 14.94
C GLU A 93 -5.71 -22.29 14.60
N VAL A 94 -4.80 -22.73 15.46
CA VAL A 94 -4.16 -24.04 15.37
C VAL A 94 -4.54 -24.83 16.62
N SER A 95 -5.26 -25.93 16.43
CA SER A 95 -5.69 -26.82 17.50
C SER A 95 -5.08 -28.21 17.34
N ARG A 96 -5.09 -29.03 18.39
CA ARG A 96 -4.43 -30.35 18.43
C ARG A 96 -4.84 -31.32 17.31
N LYS A 97 -6.03 -31.14 16.73
CA LYS A 97 -6.60 -32.03 15.71
C LYS A 97 -7.01 -31.32 14.42
N TRP A 98 -6.93 -29.99 14.39
CA TRP A 98 -7.46 -29.22 13.27
C TRP A 98 -6.84 -27.83 13.22
N VAL A 99 -6.89 -27.21 12.05
CA VAL A 99 -6.50 -25.81 11.81
C VAL A 99 -7.69 -25.07 11.22
N MET A 100 -7.97 -23.87 11.71
CA MET A 100 -8.98 -22.99 11.14
C MET A 100 -8.33 -22.00 10.18
N LEU A 101 -8.86 -21.94 8.96
CA LEU A 101 -8.35 -21.11 7.87
C LEU A 101 -9.46 -20.15 7.41
N GLN A 102 -9.10 -18.93 7.05
CA GLN A 102 -10.01 -17.95 6.45
C GLN A 102 -9.48 -17.55 5.09
N SER A 103 -10.32 -17.66 4.06
CA SER A 103 -10.06 -17.13 2.72
C SER A 103 -11.25 -16.30 2.26
N ASP A 104 -11.19 -15.78 1.04
CA ASP A 104 -12.26 -14.97 0.45
C ASP A 104 -13.58 -15.76 0.28
N SER A 105 -13.52 -17.08 0.18
CA SER A 105 -14.68 -17.95 0.08
C SER A 105 -15.29 -18.32 1.44
N GLY A 106 -14.65 -17.96 2.55
CA GLY A 106 -15.16 -18.17 3.90
C GLY A 106 -14.16 -18.79 4.87
N VAL A 107 -14.70 -19.41 5.93
CA VAL A 107 -13.92 -20.06 7.00
C VAL A 107 -13.97 -21.57 6.83
N PHE A 108 -12.80 -22.20 6.83
CA PHE A 108 -12.61 -23.62 6.57
C PHE A 108 -11.88 -24.27 7.73
N ARG A 109 -12.27 -25.50 8.05
CA ARG A 109 -11.62 -26.31 9.07
C ARG A 109 -10.88 -27.46 8.40
N LEU A 110 -9.55 -27.47 8.56
CA LEU A 110 -8.70 -28.53 8.06
C LEU A 110 -8.41 -29.54 9.17
N GLU A 111 -8.89 -30.77 9.03
CA GLU A 111 -8.73 -31.82 10.04
C GLU A 111 -7.48 -32.67 9.79
N LEU A 112 -6.85 -33.13 10.88
CA LEU A 112 -5.71 -34.04 10.82
C LEU A 112 -6.23 -35.44 10.48
N LYS A 113 -5.78 -36.00 9.37
CA LYS A 113 -6.10 -37.37 8.93
C LYS A 113 -5.30 -38.42 9.67
#